data_AF-A0A1N6VDG5-F1
#
_entry.id   AF-A0A1N6VDG5-F1
#
_cell.length_a   1.000
_cell.length_b   1.000
_cell.length_c   1.000
_cell.angle_alpha   90.00
_cell.angle_beta   90.00
_cell.angle_gamma   90.00
#
_symmetry.space_group_name_H-M   'P 1'
#
loop_
_entity.id
_entity.type
_entity.pdbx_description
1 polymer ?
#
loop_
_entity_poly.entity_id
_entity_poly.type
_entity_poly.pdbx_seq_one_letter_code
_entity_poly.pdbx_strand_id
1 'polypeptide(L)'
;MVGNYDLLSRRAGFNTALRHFRLATSLLEPVSKGANFADLVAAKLDEEAISRDQVRPLTSALLVDKFSYRTRSCNAPITIESASFITEALSDWTALQIVIAYEHPQAGLLLINPQNPQSWEPALPIICDELLVVYLDSIPGVDLSPETLERALGDVQSILAGRTVNHTDQRYRLPEGAKPRAVTPPKVTPSGTPPGSAKKPGGKKRITPRYSVVVTNELFHNGNVEAWKRIIASYRTTYPDLDVLIWYDNERINDINALFKWGKVKHGTPIMVSVAGEEIQDVSKLQRYLFEGASPRFEMFLKGGIDQPLELF
;
A
#
# COMPACT_ATOMS: atom_id res chain seq x y z
N MET A 1 -4.50 30.26 3.36
CA MET A 1 -4.16 29.90 4.76
C MET A 1 -2.85 30.63 5.07
N VAL A 2 -2.87 31.54 6.05
CA VAL A 2 -1.74 32.44 6.35
C VAL A 2 -0.55 31.63 6.88
N GLY A 3 0.62 31.88 6.31
CA GLY A 3 1.84 31.09 6.50
C GLY A 3 2.36 31.13 7.94
N ASN A 4 2.39 29.97 8.57
CA ASN A 4 3.02 29.80 9.87
C ASN A 4 4.53 29.59 9.69
N TYR A 5 5.27 30.68 9.47
CA TYR A 5 6.73 30.66 9.33
C TYR A 5 7.46 30.18 10.61
N ASP A 6 6.74 30.00 11.72
CA ASP A 6 7.24 29.40 12.97
C ASP A 6 7.83 28.00 12.79
N LEU A 7 7.36 27.25 11.78
CA LEU A 7 7.96 25.96 11.46
C LEU A 7 9.40 26.12 10.98
N LEU A 8 9.69 27.11 10.13
CA LEU A 8 11.02 27.35 9.57
C LEU A 8 11.94 28.11 10.53
N SER A 9 11.38 28.85 11.50
CA SER A 9 12.16 29.57 12.52
C SER A 9 12.82 28.63 13.53
N ARG A 10 12.32 27.40 13.68
CA ARG A 10 12.91 26.37 14.56
C ARG A 10 13.78 25.41 13.75
N ARG A 11 14.97 25.08 14.29
CA ARG A 11 15.90 24.10 13.68
C ARG A 11 15.22 22.78 13.30
N ALA A 12 14.32 22.28 14.15
CA ALA A 12 13.59 21.03 13.90
C ALA A 12 12.69 21.13 12.65
N GLY A 13 11.88 22.19 12.54
CA GLY A 13 10.98 22.36 11.40
C GLY A 13 11.71 22.76 10.11
N PHE A 14 12.78 23.55 10.20
CA PHE A 14 13.68 23.81 9.07
C PHE A 14 14.29 22.51 8.51
N ASN A 15 14.81 21.64 9.38
CA ASN A 15 15.36 20.35 8.96
C ASN A 15 14.30 19.42 8.35
N THR A 16 13.08 19.43 8.88
CA THR A 16 11.97 18.67 8.30
C THR A 16 11.60 19.19 6.90
N ALA A 17 11.48 20.51 6.72
CA ALA A 17 11.25 21.10 5.41
C ALA A 17 12.39 20.80 4.43
N LEU A 18 13.66 20.91 4.88
CA LEU A 18 14.83 20.61 4.04
C LEU A 18 14.86 19.15 3.59
N ARG A 19 14.49 18.20 4.47
CA ARG A 19 14.34 16.79 4.10
C ARG A 19 13.26 16.62 3.04
N HIS A 20 12.10 17.24 3.23
CA HIS A 20 11.02 17.21 2.26
C HIS A 20 11.45 17.78 0.90
N PHE A 21 12.15 18.91 0.86
CA PHE A 21 12.66 19.48 -0.40
C PHE A 21 13.68 18.58 -1.09
N ARG A 22 14.61 17.97 -0.35
CA ARG A 22 15.58 17.02 -0.93
C ARG A 22 14.88 15.80 -1.53
N LEU A 23 13.84 15.30 -0.87
CA LEU A 23 13.02 14.20 -1.35
C LEU A 23 12.23 14.59 -2.60
N ALA A 24 11.55 15.75 -2.60
CA ALA A 24 10.84 16.24 -3.78
C ALA A 24 11.80 16.38 -4.98
N THR A 25 12.99 16.95 -4.75
CA THR A 25 14.02 17.11 -5.79
C THR A 25 14.54 15.78 -6.31
N SER A 26 14.70 14.76 -5.47
CA SER A 26 15.18 13.44 -5.91
C SER A 26 14.18 12.70 -6.81
N LEU A 27 12.89 13.02 -6.70
CA LEU A 27 11.82 12.48 -7.56
C LEU A 27 11.70 13.20 -8.91
N LEU A 28 12.20 14.43 -9.04
CA LEU A 28 12.06 15.23 -10.27
C LEU A 28 12.66 14.55 -11.50
N GLU A 29 13.92 14.11 -11.39
CA GLU A 29 14.64 13.56 -12.54
C GLU A 29 14.04 12.22 -13.01
N PRO A 30 13.72 11.25 -12.14
CA PRO A 30 13.02 10.03 -12.55
C PRO A 30 11.68 10.31 -13.24
N VAL A 31 10.85 11.19 -12.70
CA VAL A 31 9.54 11.53 -13.30
C VAL A 31 9.74 12.20 -14.67
N SER A 32 10.67 13.14 -14.77
CA SER A 32 11.01 13.80 -16.06
C SER A 32 11.57 12.83 -17.10
N LYS A 33 12.08 11.66 -16.68
CA LYS A 33 12.56 10.58 -17.56
C LYS A 33 11.47 9.57 -17.91
N GLY A 34 10.25 9.72 -17.39
CA GLY A 34 9.09 8.90 -17.71
C GLY A 34 8.73 7.88 -16.63
N ALA A 35 9.40 7.87 -15.46
CA ALA A 35 8.98 7.01 -14.35
C ALA A 35 7.63 7.45 -13.80
N ASN A 36 6.74 6.50 -13.49
CA ASN A 36 5.45 6.81 -12.90
C ASN A 36 5.61 7.27 -11.44
N PHE A 37 4.98 8.39 -11.10
CA PHE A 37 5.11 8.98 -9.78
C PHE A 37 4.57 8.09 -8.65
N ALA A 38 3.47 7.36 -8.88
CA ALA A 38 2.91 6.46 -7.86
C ALA A 38 3.87 5.32 -7.50
N ASP A 39 4.52 4.71 -8.50
CA ASP A 39 5.51 3.65 -8.27
C ASP A 39 6.74 4.17 -7.52
N LEU A 40 7.21 5.39 -7.83
CA LEU A 40 8.32 6.01 -7.12
C LEU A 40 7.99 6.31 -5.66
N VAL A 41 6.79 6.83 -5.39
CA VAL A 41 6.31 7.09 -4.04
C VAL A 41 6.17 5.79 -3.26
N ALA A 42 5.61 4.74 -3.87
CA ALA A 42 5.48 3.41 -3.26
C ALA A 42 6.87 2.86 -2.87
N ALA A 43 7.84 2.89 -3.80
CA ALA A 43 9.21 2.46 -3.50
C ALA A 43 9.84 3.26 -2.36
N LYS A 44 9.60 4.58 -2.28
CA LYS A 44 10.12 5.41 -1.18
C LYS A 44 9.43 5.16 0.16
N LEU A 45 8.16 4.77 0.15
CA LEU A 45 7.45 4.34 1.36
C LEU A 45 7.98 2.98 1.83
N ASP A 46 8.20 2.04 0.92
CA ASP A 46 8.75 0.71 1.22
C ASP A 46 10.20 0.78 1.75
N GLU A 47 10.99 1.73 1.25
CA GLU A 47 12.34 2.04 1.74
C GLU A 47 12.35 2.83 3.06
N GLU A 48 11.18 3.15 3.64
CA GLU A 48 11.01 4.05 4.79
C GLU A 48 11.67 5.44 4.60
N ALA A 49 11.90 5.84 3.35
CA ALA A 49 12.56 7.11 3.00
C ALA A 49 11.61 8.30 3.11
N ILE A 50 10.30 8.06 2.99
CA ILE A 50 9.23 9.03 3.21
C ILE A 50 8.13 8.43 4.10
N SER A 51 7.40 9.28 4.80
CA SER A 51 6.22 8.90 5.58
C SER A 51 4.92 9.25 4.84
N ARG A 52 3.80 8.62 5.22
CA ARG A 52 2.50 8.80 4.54
C ARG A 52 1.99 10.24 4.56
N ASP A 53 2.27 11.01 5.60
CA ASP A 53 1.91 12.42 5.70
C ASP A 53 2.62 13.30 4.65
N GLN A 54 3.76 12.84 4.13
CA GLN A 54 4.50 13.54 3.09
C GLN A 54 3.97 13.29 1.68
N VAL A 55 3.14 12.26 1.49
CA VAL A 55 2.65 11.87 0.15
C VAL A 55 1.82 13.00 -0.46
N ARG A 56 0.84 13.53 0.27
CA ARG A 56 -0.02 14.63 -0.23
C ARG A 56 0.77 15.88 -0.66
N PRO A 57 1.66 16.46 0.16
CA PRO A 57 2.43 17.62 -0.27
C PRO A 57 3.37 17.30 -1.43
N LEU A 58 3.95 16.08 -1.50
CA LEU A 58 4.74 15.66 -2.67
C LEU A 58 3.88 15.60 -3.94
N THR A 59 2.68 15.02 -3.89
CA THR A 59 1.76 14.94 -5.02
C THR A 59 1.39 16.33 -5.52
N SER A 60 1.03 17.26 -4.62
CA SER A 60 0.69 18.64 -4.99
C SER A 60 1.89 19.35 -5.63
N ALA A 61 3.05 19.32 -4.96
CA ALA A 61 4.24 20.04 -5.42
C ALA A 61 4.78 19.50 -6.76
N LEU A 62 4.70 18.18 -6.98
CA LEU A 62 5.26 17.56 -8.17
C LEU A 62 4.25 17.48 -9.30
N LEU A 63 3.11 16.81 -9.10
CA LEU A 63 2.18 16.59 -10.21
C LEU A 63 1.45 17.87 -10.60
N VAL A 64 1.02 18.69 -9.64
CA VAL A 64 0.26 19.91 -9.92
C VAL A 64 1.20 21.07 -10.22
N ASP A 65 2.05 21.46 -9.28
CA ASP A 65 2.81 22.70 -9.40
C ASP A 65 3.97 22.59 -10.40
N LYS A 66 4.72 21.47 -10.36
CA LYS A 66 5.92 21.32 -11.18
C LYS A 66 5.65 20.77 -12.58
N PHE A 67 4.88 19.69 -12.68
CA PHE A 67 4.61 19.01 -13.94
C PHE A 67 3.28 19.42 -14.59
N SER A 68 2.41 20.15 -13.87
CA SER A 68 1.15 20.67 -14.43
C SER A 68 0.24 19.59 -15.03
N TYR A 69 0.23 18.41 -14.40
CA TYR A 69 -0.68 17.32 -14.76
C TYR A 69 -2.12 17.82 -14.76
N ARG A 70 -2.90 17.36 -15.73
CA ARG A 70 -4.34 17.59 -15.74
C ARG A 70 -4.97 16.78 -14.61
N THR A 71 -5.84 17.44 -13.85
CA THR A 71 -6.43 16.86 -12.65
C THR A 71 -7.93 16.81 -12.77
N ARG A 72 -8.53 15.68 -12.39
CA ARG A 72 -9.98 15.59 -12.24
C ARG A 72 -10.37 14.72 -11.05
N SER A 73 -11.17 15.28 -10.15
CA SER A 73 -11.77 14.54 -9.04
C SER A 73 -13.11 13.92 -9.46
N CYS A 74 -13.36 12.72 -8.97
CA CYS A 74 -14.67 12.07 -9.02
C CYS A 74 -14.82 11.11 -7.84
N ASN A 75 -16.05 10.84 -7.46
CA ASN A 75 -16.30 9.72 -6.57
C ASN A 75 -16.26 8.41 -7.38
N ALA A 76 -15.87 7.32 -6.73
CA ALA A 76 -15.93 5.98 -7.29
C ALA A 76 -17.39 5.66 -7.66
N PRO A 77 -17.73 5.52 -8.94
CA PRO A 77 -19.12 5.36 -9.38
C PRO A 77 -19.70 3.97 -9.09
N ILE A 78 -18.83 2.99 -8.85
CA ILE A 78 -19.13 1.62 -8.48
C ILE A 78 -18.07 1.15 -7.48
N THR A 79 -18.37 0.10 -6.71
CA THR A 79 -17.34 -0.59 -5.92
C THR A 79 -16.39 -1.33 -6.85
N ILE A 80 -15.09 -1.03 -6.75
CA ILE A 80 -14.04 -1.68 -7.53
C ILE A 80 -13.42 -2.77 -6.65
N GLU A 81 -13.81 -4.02 -6.92
CA GLU A 81 -13.30 -5.22 -6.23
C GLU A 81 -12.00 -5.75 -6.88
N SER A 82 -11.85 -5.53 -8.19
CA SER A 82 -10.70 -5.98 -8.97
C SER A 82 -10.29 -4.90 -9.97
N ALA A 83 -8.98 -4.70 -10.11
CA ALA A 83 -8.39 -3.77 -11.05
C ALA A 83 -8.02 -4.40 -12.40
N SER A 84 -8.28 -5.69 -12.61
CA SER A 84 -7.85 -6.41 -13.82
C SER A 84 -8.36 -5.75 -15.10
N PHE A 85 -9.64 -5.39 -15.14
CA PHE A 85 -10.26 -4.77 -16.32
C PHE A 85 -9.71 -3.35 -16.58
N ILE A 86 -9.43 -2.59 -15.50
CA ILE A 86 -8.89 -1.23 -15.59
C ILE A 86 -7.46 -1.29 -16.11
N THR A 87 -6.67 -2.21 -15.54
CA THR A 87 -5.26 -2.39 -15.90
C THR A 87 -5.15 -2.83 -17.35
N GLU A 88 -5.97 -3.78 -17.80
CA GLU A 88 -6.00 -4.23 -19.20
C GLU A 88 -6.33 -3.07 -20.16
N ALA A 89 -7.38 -2.29 -19.85
CA ALA A 89 -7.79 -1.17 -20.70
C ALA A 89 -6.73 -0.05 -20.76
N LEU A 90 -6.05 0.26 -19.66
CA LEU A 90 -5.09 1.36 -19.57
C LEU A 90 -3.66 0.95 -19.92
N SER A 91 -3.33 -0.34 -19.93
CA SER A 91 -2.00 -0.85 -20.34
C SER A 91 -1.66 -0.51 -21.79
N ASP A 92 -2.69 -0.37 -22.62
CA ASP A 92 -2.56 -0.01 -24.02
C ASP A 92 -2.26 1.47 -24.25
N TRP A 93 -2.40 2.32 -23.24
CA TRP A 93 -2.21 3.76 -23.35
C TRP A 93 -0.76 4.13 -23.03
N THR A 94 0.10 3.97 -24.03
CA THR A 94 1.55 4.10 -23.89
C THR A 94 2.08 5.53 -24.00
N ALA A 95 1.27 6.48 -24.46
CA ALA A 95 1.64 7.89 -24.58
C ALA A 95 1.28 8.74 -23.35
N LEU A 96 0.65 8.13 -22.32
CA LEU A 96 0.11 8.81 -21.15
C LEU A 96 0.80 8.37 -19.87
N GLN A 97 1.01 9.33 -18.96
CA GLN A 97 1.31 9.07 -17.55
C GLN A 97 0.03 9.29 -16.75
N ILE A 98 -0.42 8.25 -16.04
CA ILE A 98 -1.64 8.29 -15.25
C ILE A 98 -1.29 7.94 -13.80
N VAL A 99 -1.80 8.74 -12.87
CA VAL A 99 -1.73 8.50 -11.44
C VAL A 99 -3.12 8.71 -10.86
N ILE A 100 -3.64 7.71 -10.15
CA ILE A 100 -4.92 7.82 -9.46
C ILE A 100 -4.63 7.97 -7.96
N ALA A 101 -5.05 9.09 -7.39
CA ALA A 101 -5.06 9.30 -5.95
C ALA A 101 -6.41 8.83 -5.39
N TYR A 102 -6.37 7.90 -4.47
CA TYR A 102 -7.53 7.40 -3.74
C TYR A 102 -7.48 7.86 -2.28
N GLU A 103 -8.53 8.55 -1.84
CA GLU A 103 -8.67 9.01 -0.46
C GLU A 103 -9.33 7.93 0.39
N HIS A 104 -8.52 6.97 0.84
CA HIS A 104 -9.02 5.88 1.67
C HIS A 104 -9.44 6.43 3.05
N PRO A 105 -10.65 6.10 3.57
CA PRO A 105 -11.16 6.66 4.83
C PRO A 105 -10.25 6.47 6.05
N GLN A 106 -9.58 5.32 6.15
CA GLN A 106 -8.66 4.98 7.23
C GLN A 106 -7.18 5.14 6.87
N ALA A 107 -6.77 4.72 5.66
CA ALA A 107 -5.36 4.67 5.28
C ALA A 107 -4.80 6.00 4.77
N GLY A 108 -5.69 6.98 4.53
CA GLY A 108 -5.35 8.26 3.93
C GLY A 108 -5.14 8.17 2.43
N LEU A 109 -4.34 9.09 1.89
CA LEU A 109 -4.06 9.19 0.47
C LEU A 109 -3.20 8.00 -0.01
N LEU A 110 -3.74 7.20 -0.93
CA LEU A 110 -3.04 6.16 -1.66
C LEU A 110 -2.84 6.60 -3.10
N LEU A 111 -1.63 6.42 -3.64
CA LEU A 111 -1.34 6.67 -5.05
C LEU A 111 -1.30 5.34 -5.79
N ILE A 112 -1.97 5.31 -6.94
CA ILE A 112 -2.15 4.12 -7.75
C ILE A 112 -1.61 4.40 -9.15
N ASN A 113 -0.65 3.60 -9.61
CA ASN A 113 -0.35 3.49 -11.03
C ASN A 113 -1.35 2.50 -11.64
N PRO A 114 -2.32 2.93 -12.46
CA PRO A 114 -3.34 2.04 -12.99
C PRO A 114 -2.80 0.96 -13.93
N GLN A 115 -1.60 1.14 -14.49
CA GLN A 115 -0.93 0.18 -15.37
C GLN A 115 -0.13 -0.87 -14.59
N ASN A 116 0.06 -0.68 -13.28
CA ASN A 116 0.79 -1.62 -12.41
C ASN A 116 -0.21 -2.37 -11.50
N PRO A 117 -0.46 -3.68 -11.74
CA PRO A 117 -1.38 -4.46 -10.92
C PRO A 117 -1.07 -4.41 -9.41
N GLN A 118 0.21 -4.41 -9.03
CA GLN A 118 0.64 -4.42 -7.62
C GLN A 118 0.25 -3.11 -6.91
N SER A 119 0.15 -2.01 -7.66
CA SER A 119 -0.21 -0.71 -7.11
C SER A 119 -1.67 -0.64 -6.63
N TRP A 120 -2.52 -1.57 -7.07
CA TRP A 120 -3.93 -1.64 -6.68
C TRP A 120 -4.16 -2.43 -5.39
N GLU A 121 -3.29 -3.38 -5.05
CA GLU A 121 -3.45 -4.26 -3.88
C GLU A 121 -3.75 -3.53 -2.56
N PRO A 122 -3.06 -2.42 -2.19
CA PRO A 122 -3.35 -1.72 -0.94
C PRO A 122 -4.61 -0.85 -1.00
N ALA A 123 -5.14 -0.58 -2.20
CA ALA A 123 -6.29 0.29 -2.41
C ALA A 123 -7.61 -0.49 -2.54
N LEU A 124 -7.56 -1.77 -2.88
CA LEU A 124 -8.75 -2.59 -3.08
C LEU A 124 -9.30 -3.17 -1.76
N PRO A 125 -10.63 -3.27 -1.61
CA PRO A 125 -11.65 -2.75 -2.52
C PRO A 125 -11.81 -1.22 -2.40
N ILE A 126 -12.07 -0.54 -3.51
CA ILE A 126 -12.47 0.89 -3.49
C ILE A 126 -13.98 0.91 -3.44
N ILE A 127 -14.55 1.47 -2.37
CA ILE A 127 -16.00 1.48 -2.15
C ILE A 127 -16.64 2.56 -3.02
N CYS A 128 -17.84 2.28 -3.52
CA CYS A 128 -18.67 3.29 -4.20
C CYS A 128 -18.76 4.58 -3.35
N ASP A 129 -18.79 5.71 -4.04
CA ASP A 129 -18.82 7.06 -3.51
C ASP A 129 -17.53 7.57 -2.82
N GLU A 130 -16.47 6.77 -2.75
CA GLU A 130 -15.18 7.23 -2.22
C GLU A 130 -14.40 8.10 -3.22
N LEU A 131 -13.63 9.06 -2.71
CA LEU A 131 -13.00 10.08 -3.54
C LEU A 131 -11.77 9.53 -4.29
N LEU A 132 -11.80 9.71 -5.62
CA LEU A 132 -10.68 9.48 -6.53
C LEU A 132 -10.29 10.80 -7.19
N VAL A 133 -8.99 11.02 -7.36
CA VAL A 133 -8.44 12.13 -8.14
C VAL A 133 -7.48 11.57 -9.17
N VAL A 134 -7.83 11.76 -10.45
CA VAL A 134 -6.99 11.33 -11.56
C VAL A 134 -6.06 12.48 -11.93
N TYR A 135 -4.76 12.20 -11.95
CA TYR A 135 -3.71 13.04 -12.49
C TYR A 135 -3.22 12.41 -13.79
N LEU A 136 -3.21 13.18 -14.86
CA LEU A 136 -2.88 12.69 -16.19
C LEU A 136 -2.06 13.72 -16.95
N ASP A 137 -1.00 13.25 -17.61
CA ASP A 137 -0.23 14.04 -18.57
C ASP A 137 0.32 13.15 -19.69
N SER A 138 0.90 13.73 -20.73
CA SER A 138 1.66 12.98 -21.71
C SER A 138 3.00 12.52 -21.14
N ILE A 139 3.55 11.44 -21.70
CA ILE A 139 4.92 11.04 -21.34
C ILE A 139 5.94 12.09 -21.81
N PRO A 140 7.10 12.20 -21.15
CA PRO A 140 8.14 13.13 -21.56
C PRO A 140 8.58 12.92 -23.02
N GLY A 141 8.57 14.00 -23.80
CA GLY A 141 8.91 13.97 -25.23
C GLY A 141 7.76 13.68 -26.18
N VAL A 142 6.53 13.53 -25.66
CA VAL A 142 5.31 13.46 -26.46
C VAL A 142 4.42 14.65 -26.12
N ASP A 143 4.05 15.43 -27.13
CA ASP A 143 3.12 16.54 -26.97
C ASP A 143 1.73 16.12 -27.45
N LEU A 144 0.81 15.92 -26.50
CA LEU A 144 -0.60 15.68 -26.79
C LEU A 144 -1.38 16.99 -26.68
N SER A 145 -2.37 17.18 -27.56
CA SER A 145 -3.21 18.38 -27.50
C SER A 145 -4.01 18.43 -26.19
N PRO A 146 -4.30 19.63 -25.65
CA PRO A 146 -5.12 19.76 -24.44
C PRO A 146 -6.48 19.06 -24.53
N GLU A 147 -7.10 19.09 -25.71
CA GLU A 147 -8.37 18.38 -25.99
C GLU A 147 -8.22 16.86 -25.90
N THR A 148 -7.09 16.32 -26.33
CA THR A 148 -6.79 14.87 -26.24
C THR A 148 -6.59 14.47 -24.79
N LEU A 149 -5.86 15.26 -24.00
CA LEU A 149 -5.68 15.00 -22.56
C LEU A 149 -7.01 15.09 -21.79
N GLU A 150 -7.86 16.06 -22.12
CA GLU A 150 -9.18 16.22 -21.49
C GLU A 150 -10.12 15.05 -21.83
N ARG A 151 -10.05 14.57 -23.07
CA ARG A 151 -10.76 13.36 -23.49
C ARG A 151 -10.24 12.13 -22.76
N ALA A 152 -8.92 11.98 -22.65
CA ALA A 152 -8.29 10.88 -21.93
C ALA A 152 -8.75 10.83 -20.47
N LEU A 153 -8.82 11.98 -19.79
CA LEU A 153 -9.38 12.06 -18.43
C LEU A 153 -10.83 11.55 -18.36
N GLY A 154 -11.69 11.94 -19.30
CA GLY A 154 -13.07 11.45 -19.36
C GLY A 154 -13.16 9.95 -19.66
N ASP A 155 -12.25 9.44 -20.47
CA ASP A 155 -12.15 8.03 -20.80
C ASP A 155 -11.66 7.21 -19.58
N VAL A 156 -10.67 7.70 -18.81
CA VAL A 156 -10.27 7.08 -17.52
C VAL A 156 -11.46 7.00 -16.57
N GLN A 157 -12.22 8.10 -16.41
CA GLN A 157 -13.41 8.09 -15.54
C GLN A 157 -14.48 7.10 -16.01
N SER A 158 -14.67 6.97 -17.33
CA SER A 158 -15.60 6.01 -17.90
C SER A 158 -15.16 4.57 -17.63
N ILE A 159 -13.85 4.29 -17.72
CA ILE A 159 -13.27 3.00 -17.34
C ILE A 159 -13.47 2.75 -15.85
N LEU A 160 -13.18 3.71 -14.96
CA LEU A 160 -13.45 3.57 -13.52
C LEU A 160 -14.93 3.34 -13.21
N ALA A 161 -15.84 3.77 -14.09
CA ALA A 161 -17.27 3.49 -14.05
C ALA A 161 -17.68 2.10 -14.58
N GLY A 162 -16.73 1.25 -14.93
CA GLY A 162 -16.99 -0.05 -15.54
C GLY A 162 -17.55 0.04 -16.97
N ARG A 163 -17.46 1.22 -17.61
CA ARG A 163 -17.92 1.41 -18.98
C ARG A 163 -16.82 1.00 -19.95
N THR A 164 -17.22 0.49 -21.11
CA THR A 164 -16.31 0.17 -22.20
C THR A 164 -15.90 1.44 -22.94
N VAL A 165 -14.60 1.62 -23.11
CA VAL A 165 -14.01 2.68 -23.92
C VAL A 165 -13.14 2.02 -24.99
N ASN A 166 -12.98 2.68 -26.14
CA ASN A 166 -12.02 2.26 -27.15
C ASN A 166 -10.59 2.44 -26.61
N HIS A 167 -10.08 1.41 -25.93
CA HIS A 167 -8.72 1.39 -25.38
C HIS A 167 -7.64 1.32 -26.46
N THR A 168 -8.02 1.07 -27.72
CA THR A 168 -7.11 1.02 -28.88
C THR A 168 -6.95 2.36 -29.61
N ASP A 169 -7.45 3.44 -29.02
CA ASP A 169 -7.35 4.78 -29.62
C ASP A 169 -5.87 5.15 -29.86
N GLN A 170 -5.53 5.36 -31.13
CA GLN A 170 -4.16 5.67 -31.53
C GLN A 170 -3.65 6.98 -30.93
N ARG A 171 -4.54 7.87 -30.49
CA ARG A 171 -4.17 9.14 -29.85
C ARG A 171 -3.48 8.96 -28.49
N TYR A 172 -3.74 7.84 -27.81
CA TYR A 172 -3.14 7.53 -26.50
C TYR A 172 -1.94 6.59 -26.61
N ARG A 173 -1.52 6.27 -27.84
CA ARG A 173 -0.46 5.32 -28.13
C ARG A 173 0.72 6.02 -28.76
N LEU A 174 1.91 5.55 -28.40
CA LEU A 174 3.11 5.88 -29.13
C LEU A 174 3.07 5.27 -30.55
N PRO A 175 3.70 5.91 -31.55
CA PRO A 175 3.88 5.33 -32.88
C PRO A 175 4.54 3.95 -32.80
N GLU A 176 4.13 3.03 -33.69
CA GLU A 176 4.63 1.66 -33.74
C GLU A 176 6.17 1.67 -33.91
N GLY A 177 6.90 1.16 -32.91
CA GLY A 177 8.38 1.17 -32.87
C GLY A 177 9.02 2.17 -31.89
N ALA A 178 8.26 3.14 -31.37
CA ALA A 178 8.70 3.96 -30.24
C ALA A 178 8.53 3.16 -28.94
N LYS A 179 9.63 2.65 -28.38
CA LYS A 179 9.59 1.97 -27.09
C LYS A 179 9.24 2.99 -26.01
N PRO A 180 8.20 2.76 -25.17
CA PRO A 180 8.11 3.42 -23.89
C PRO A 180 9.46 3.21 -23.20
N ARG A 181 10.10 4.27 -22.73
CA ARG A 181 11.38 4.16 -22.03
C ARG A 181 11.09 3.42 -20.74
N ALA A 182 11.21 2.09 -20.76
CA ALA A 182 11.05 1.23 -19.62
C ALA A 182 12.07 1.65 -18.57
N VAL A 183 11.61 2.42 -17.58
CA VAL A 183 12.35 2.56 -16.34
C VAL A 183 12.08 1.24 -15.63
N THR A 184 13.09 0.38 -15.65
CA THR A 184 13.09 -0.86 -14.88
C THR A 184 12.70 -0.47 -13.44
N PRO A 185 11.71 -1.13 -12.81
CA PRO A 185 11.53 -0.99 -11.37
C PRO A 185 12.91 -1.21 -10.74
N PRO A 186 13.36 -0.36 -9.80
CA PRO A 186 14.64 -0.57 -9.14
C PRO A 186 14.63 -2.00 -8.61
N LYS A 187 15.51 -2.82 -9.19
CA LYS A 187 15.69 -4.22 -8.82
C LYS A 187 16.15 -4.17 -7.37
N VAL A 188 15.22 -4.43 -6.45
CA VAL A 188 15.54 -4.67 -5.04
C VAL A 188 16.49 -5.85 -5.04
N THR A 189 17.79 -5.60 -4.93
CA THR A 189 18.79 -6.64 -4.71
C THR A 189 18.60 -7.13 -3.28
N PRO A 190 18.10 -8.36 -3.06
CA PRO A 190 18.17 -8.94 -1.74
C PRO A 190 19.62 -9.32 -1.50
N SER A 191 20.23 -8.69 -0.49
CA SER A 191 21.53 -9.08 0.03
C SER A 191 21.46 -10.52 0.55
N GLY A 192 22.34 -11.35 -0.03
CA GLY A 192 22.72 -12.75 0.26
C GLY A 192 22.11 -13.55 1.41
N THR A 193 21.68 -14.78 1.09
CA THR A 193 22.09 -16.04 1.76
C THR A 193 21.73 -17.27 0.87
N PRO A 194 22.22 -18.52 1.11
CA PRO A 194 22.76 -19.43 0.09
C PRO A 194 21.73 -20.39 -0.53
N PRO A 195 22.11 -21.19 -1.55
CA PRO A 195 21.17 -21.90 -2.41
C PRO A 195 20.63 -23.18 -1.74
N GLY A 196 19.32 -23.40 -1.82
CA GLY A 196 18.69 -24.62 -1.33
C GLY A 196 17.25 -24.81 -1.75
N SER A 197 17.07 -25.71 -2.72
CA SER A 197 15.83 -26.41 -3.11
C SER A 197 14.79 -25.64 -3.94
N ALA A 198 14.67 -26.09 -5.20
CA ALA A 198 13.58 -25.80 -6.11
C ALA A 198 12.26 -26.40 -5.58
N LYS A 199 11.21 -25.58 -5.48
CA LYS A 199 9.82 -26.04 -5.45
C LYS A 199 9.06 -25.51 -6.67
N LYS A 200 8.21 -26.40 -7.20
CA LYS A 200 7.36 -26.28 -8.40
C LYS A 200 6.41 -25.05 -8.32
N PRO A 201 5.84 -24.59 -9.45
CA PRO A 201 5.02 -23.39 -9.50
C PRO A 201 3.74 -23.60 -8.66
N GLY A 202 3.58 -22.78 -7.61
CA GLY A 202 2.52 -22.90 -6.61
C GLY A 202 1.20 -22.24 -7.01
N GLY A 203 0.11 -22.71 -6.38
CA GLY A 203 -1.22 -22.15 -6.51
C GLY A 203 -1.28 -20.74 -5.94
N LYS A 204 -2.33 -19.99 -6.33
CA LYS A 204 -2.56 -18.62 -5.89
C LYS A 204 -2.69 -18.59 -4.36
N LYS A 205 -1.69 -18.06 -3.65
CA LYS A 205 -1.79 -17.80 -2.20
C LYS A 205 -2.99 -16.91 -1.92
N ARG A 206 -3.94 -17.40 -1.14
CA ARG A 206 -5.15 -16.66 -0.72
C ARG A 206 -4.85 -15.99 0.61
N ILE A 207 -5.42 -14.81 0.83
CA ILE A 207 -5.29 -14.06 2.09
C ILE A 207 -6.70 -13.79 2.61
N THR A 208 -6.93 -14.03 3.90
CA THR A 208 -8.22 -13.70 4.52
C THR A 208 -8.41 -12.20 4.74
N PRO A 209 -9.65 -11.73 4.94
CA PRO A 209 -9.91 -10.38 5.42
C PRO A 209 -9.16 -10.07 6.73
N ARG A 210 -9.03 -8.79 7.05
CA ARG A 210 -8.43 -8.35 8.31
C ARG A 210 -9.45 -8.50 9.44
N TYR A 211 -9.18 -9.40 10.37
CA TYR A 211 -9.94 -9.58 11.61
C TYR A 211 -9.40 -8.66 12.68
N SER A 212 -10.28 -7.87 13.30
CA SER A 212 -9.93 -7.01 14.43
C SER A 212 -9.81 -7.85 15.71
N VAL A 213 -8.71 -7.66 16.44
CA VAL A 213 -8.48 -8.14 17.79
C VAL A 213 -8.29 -6.94 18.71
N VAL A 214 -9.32 -6.64 19.51
CA VAL A 214 -9.31 -5.49 20.41
C VAL A 214 -8.52 -5.82 21.68
N VAL A 215 -7.58 -4.96 22.05
CA VAL A 215 -6.85 -5.06 23.32
C VAL A 215 -7.78 -4.73 24.48
N THR A 216 -8.00 -5.68 25.38
CA THR A 216 -8.89 -5.50 26.55
C THR A 216 -8.13 -5.29 27.85
N ASN A 217 -6.81 -5.51 27.86
CA ASN A 217 -5.95 -5.13 28.97
C ASN A 217 -5.76 -3.61 29.06
N GLU A 218 -5.23 -3.09 30.16
CA GLU A 218 -4.93 -1.65 30.29
C GLU A 218 -3.90 -1.18 29.24
N LEU A 219 -2.88 -2.00 29.02
CA LEU A 219 -1.81 -1.80 28.03
C LEU A 219 -1.45 -3.14 27.38
N PHE A 220 -1.05 -3.10 26.10
CA PHE A 220 -0.45 -4.26 25.45
C PHE A 220 1.04 -4.35 25.85
N HIS A 221 1.33 -5.14 26.88
CA HIS A 221 2.67 -5.24 27.46
C HIS A 221 3.40 -6.51 27.01
N ASN A 222 4.65 -6.70 27.45
CA ASN A 222 5.50 -7.81 27.04
C ASN A 222 4.84 -9.20 27.21
N GLY A 223 4.07 -9.41 28.29
CA GLY A 223 3.33 -10.65 28.48
C GLY A 223 2.32 -10.99 27.37
N ASN A 224 1.63 -9.99 26.82
CA ASN A 224 0.70 -10.19 25.69
C ASN A 224 1.46 -10.54 24.41
N VAL A 225 2.60 -9.89 24.19
CA VAL A 225 3.49 -10.15 23.04
C VAL A 225 3.98 -11.60 23.07
N GLU A 226 4.45 -12.09 24.21
CA GLU A 226 4.91 -13.48 24.36
C GLU A 226 3.77 -14.49 24.22
N ALA A 227 2.59 -14.18 24.75
CA ALA A 227 1.40 -15.01 24.56
C ALA A 227 1.05 -15.13 23.07
N TRP A 228 1.01 -14.01 22.34
CA TRP A 228 0.74 -14.00 20.91
C TRP A 228 1.80 -14.76 20.10
N LYS A 229 3.09 -14.62 20.43
CA LYS A 229 4.16 -15.41 19.79
C LYS A 229 3.91 -16.90 19.93
N ARG A 230 3.53 -17.37 21.12
CA ARG A 230 3.24 -18.80 21.36
C ARG A 230 1.98 -19.29 20.67
N ILE A 231 0.93 -18.48 20.62
CA ILE A 231 -0.30 -18.80 19.86
C ILE A 231 0.01 -18.92 18.37
N ILE A 232 0.75 -17.97 17.80
CA ILE A 232 1.12 -17.96 16.37
C ILE A 232 2.08 -19.12 16.06
N ALA A 233 3.02 -19.41 16.95
CA ALA A 233 3.91 -20.56 16.81
C ALA A 233 3.11 -21.88 16.77
N SER A 234 2.17 -22.07 17.71
CA SER A 234 1.26 -23.22 17.72
C SER A 234 0.49 -23.35 16.40
N TYR A 235 -0.07 -22.25 15.90
CA TYR A 235 -0.80 -22.23 14.63
C TYR A 235 0.08 -22.61 13.43
N ARG A 236 1.30 -22.06 13.35
CA ARG A 236 2.26 -22.39 12.27
C ARG A 236 2.81 -23.81 12.38
N THR A 237 2.87 -24.39 13.58
CA THR A 237 3.25 -25.79 13.77
C THR A 237 2.16 -26.74 13.25
N THR A 238 0.89 -26.46 13.55
CA THR A 238 -0.24 -27.25 13.05
C THR A 238 -0.48 -27.03 11.55
N TYR A 239 -0.27 -25.82 11.05
CA TYR A 239 -0.47 -25.44 9.64
C TYR A 239 0.80 -24.80 9.02
N PRO A 240 1.80 -25.59 8.60
CA PRO A 240 3.08 -25.08 8.11
C PRO A 240 3.00 -24.21 6.85
N ASP A 241 1.96 -24.40 6.03
CA ASP A 241 1.73 -23.65 4.79
C ASP A 241 0.95 -22.33 5.00
N LEU A 242 0.51 -22.05 6.25
CA LEU A 242 -0.23 -20.85 6.61
C LEU A 242 0.65 -19.87 7.36
N ASP A 243 0.57 -18.60 6.95
CA ASP A 243 1.25 -17.50 7.64
C ASP A 243 0.25 -16.57 8.30
N VAL A 244 0.56 -16.15 9.54
CA VAL A 244 -0.23 -15.17 10.29
C VAL A 244 0.39 -13.80 10.08
N LEU A 245 -0.41 -12.91 9.52
CA LEU A 245 -0.06 -11.55 9.22
C LEU A 245 -0.69 -10.64 10.28
N ILE A 246 0.09 -9.72 10.84
CA ILE A 246 -0.36 -8.78 11.86
C ILE A 246 -0.27 -7.37 11.29
N TRP A 247 -1.28 -6.55 11.53
CA TRP A 247 -1.26 -5.13 11.22
C TRP A 247 -1.64 -4.30 12.43
N TYR A 248 -1.00 -3.15 12.53
CA TYR A 248 -1.29 -2.15 13.54
C TYR A 248 -1.24 -0.77 12.88
N ASP A 249 -2.29 0.03 13.05
CA ASP A 249 -2.41 1.34 12.40
C ASP A 249 -2.23 1.26 10.87
N ASN A 250 -2.80 0.21 10.27
CA ASN A 250 -2.70 -0.13 8.84
C ASN A 250 -1.27 -0.42 8.30
N GLU A 251 -0.28 -0.57 9.18
CA GLU A 251 1.06 -1.04 8.84
C GLU A 251 1.20 -2.52 9.15
N ARG A 252 1.85 -3.28 8.25
CA ARG A 252 2.18 -4.69 8.52
C ARG A 252 3.31 -4.77 9.53
N ILE A 253 3.07 -5.48 10.62
CA ILE A 253 4.03 -5.68 11.70
C ILE A 253 4.76 -7.00 11.46
N ASN A 254 6.02 -6.91 11.05
CA ASN A 254 6.89 -8.07 10.83
C ASN A 254 7.48 -8.61 12.14
N ASP A 255 7.72 -7.72 13.10
CA ASP A 255 8.16 -8.07 14.46
C ASP A 255 7.09 -7.63 15.47
N ILE A 256 6.41 -8.60 16.06
CA ILE A 256 5.36 -8.36 17.06
C ILE A 256 5.89 -7.60 18.29
N ASN A 257 7.20 -7.66 18.58
CA ASN A 257 7.80 -6.84 19.65
C ASN A 257 7.67 -5.34 19.36
N ALA A 258 7.49 -4.92 18.12
CA ALA A 258 7.28 -3.51 17.76
C ALA A 258 5.97 -2.94 18.34
N LEU A 259 5.00 -3.80 18.69
CA LEU A 259 3.76 -3.40 19.36
C LEU A 259 3.98 -2.97 20.82
N PHE A 260 5.09 -3.37 21.43
CA PHE A 260 5.42 -3.07 22.82
C PHE A 260 6.00 -1.66 23.05
N LYS A 261 6.40 -0.93 21.99
CA LYS A 261 6.99 0.41 22.14
C LYS A 261 6.07 1.30 22.99
N TRP A 262 6.62 1.87 24.07
CA TRP A 262 5.88 2.53 25.17
C TRP A 262 4.77 3.44 24.66
N GLY A 263 3.53 3.09 25.00
CA GLY A 263 2.33 3.90 24.74
C GLY A 263 1.67 3.72 23.37
N LYS A 264 2.18 2.82 22.50
CA LYS A 264 1.61 2.62 21.15
C LYS A 264 0.21 1.99 21.23
N VAL A 265 0.03 0.88 21.94
CA VAL A 265 -1.22 0.12 21.96
C VAL A 265 -1.88 0.15 23.35
N LYS A 266 -3.06 0.79 23.43
CA LYS A 266 -3.83 0.97 24.68
C LYS A 266 -5.09 0.09 24.70
N HIS A 267 -5.74 0.00 25.85
CA HIS A 267 -7.10 -0.53 25.94
C HIS A 267 -8.02 0.00 24.83
N GLY A 268 -8.80 -0.90 24.22
CA GLY A 268 -9.73 -0.59 23.13
C GLY A 268 -9.07 -0.47 21.74
N THR A 269 -7.73 -0.56 21.65
CA THR A 269 -7.04 -0.44 20.37
C THR A 269 -7.17 -1.74 19.57
N PRO A 270 -7.62 -1.69 18.30
CA PRO A 270 -7.66 -2.86 17.45
C PRO A 270 -6.28 -3.17 16.86
N ILE A 271 -5.87 -4.43 16.97
CA ILE A 271 -4.77 -5.02 16.21
C ILE A 271 -5.41 -5.92 15.16
N MET A 272 -5.06 -5.73 13.89
CA MET A 272 -5.68 -6.48 12.79
C MET A 272 -4.85 -7.72 12.46
N VAL A 273 -5.51 -8.82 12.10
CA VAL A 273 -4.86 -10.11 11.79
C VAL A 273 -5.52 -10.76 10.58
N SER A 274 -4.73 -11.46 9.77
CA SER A 274 -5.16 -12.23 8.61
C SER A 274 -4.25 -13.43 8.45
N VAL A 275 -4.71 -14.40 7.69
CA VAL A 275 -3.99 -15.64 7.40
C VAL A 275 -3.78 -15.71 5.90
N ALA A 276 -2.55 -16.03 5.49
CA ALA A 276 -2.16 -16.20 4.10
C ALA A 276 -1.74 -17.65 3.84
N GLY A 277 -2.26 -18.27 2.77
CA GLY A 277 -1.91 -19.64 2.38
C GLY A 277 -2.87 -20.23 1.35
N GLU A 278 -2.71 -21.51 1.03
CA GLU A 278 -3.56 -22.21 0.05
C GLU A 278 -4.85 -22.76 0.70
N GLU A 279 -4.71 -23.51 1.80
CA GLU A 279 -5.78 -24.21 2.53
C GLU A 279 -6.01 -23.58 3.91
N ILE A 280 -6.66 -22.40 3.94
CA ILE A 280 -6.83 -21.63 5.17
C ILE A 280 -7.84 -22.32 6.12
N GLN A 281 -7.42 -22.62 7.35
CA GLN A 281 -8.22 -23.32 8.38
C GLN A 281 -8.14 -22.61 9.75
N ASP A 282 -9.10 -22.88 10.64
CA ASP A 282 -9.08 -22.48 12.06
C ASP A 282 -8.88 -20.99 12.38
N VAL A 283 -9.19 -20.11 11.43
CA VAL A 283 -9.04 -18.65 11.58
C VAL A 283 -9.86 -18.08 12.74
N SER A 284 -11.10 -18.58 12.93
CA SER A 284 -11.95 -18.15 14.05
C SER A 284 -11.38 -18.57 15.42
N LYS A 285 -10.74 -19.74 15.48
CA LYS A 285 -10.07 -20.25 16.70
C LYS A 285 -8.80 -19.45 16.99
N LEU A 286 -8.04 -19.10 15.95
CA LEU A 286 -6.91 -18.18 16.03
C LEU A 286 -7.32 -16.79 16.52
N GLN A 287 -8.34 -16.19 15.94
CA GLN A 287 -8.86 -14.89 16.38
C GLN A 287 -9.26 -14.92 17.86
N ARG A 288 -9.93 -15.99 18.31
CA ARG A 288 -10.31 -16.16 19.71
C ARG A 288 -9.09 -16.23 20.64
N TYR A 289 -8.08 -17.02 20.32
CA TYR A 289 -6.89 -17.12 21.16
C TYR A 289 -6.07 -15.82 21.17
N LEU A 290 -5.96 -15.12 20.04
CA LEU A 290 -5.31 -13.80 20.01
C LEU A 290 -6.08 -12.76 20.84
N PHE A 291 -7.42 -12.81 20.83
CA PHE A 291 -8.25 -11.99 21.71
C PHE A 291 -8.01 -12.31 23.19
N GLU A 292 -7.98 -13.59 23.56
CA GLU A 292 -7.64 -14.01 24.93
C GLU A 292 -6.21 -13.60 25.31
N GLY A 293 -5.26 -13.70 24.38
CA GLY A 293 -3.87 -13.27 24.55
C GLY A 293 -3.68 -11.74 24.64
N ALA A 294 -4.64 -10.95 24.15
CA ALA A 294 -4.69 -9.49 24.28
C ALA A 294 -5.51 -9.01 25.49
N SER A 295 -5.92 -9.95 26.35
CA SER A 295 -6.69 -9.72 27.57
C SER A 295 -5.87 -10.05 28.82
N PRO A 296 -6.38 -9.79 30.03
CA PRO A 296 -5.75 -10.26 31.28
C PRO A 296 -5.56 -11.79 31.36
N ARG A 297 -6.20 -12.57 30.47
CA ARG A 297 -6.04 -14.03 30.41
C ARG A 297 -4.73 -14.47 29.74
N PHE A 298 -3.91 -13.56 29.21
CA PHE A 298 -2.69 -13.90 28.46
C PHE A 298 -1.76 -14.89 29.19
N GLU A 299 -1.74 -14.87 30.54
CA GLU A 299 -0.92 -15.75 31.38
C GLU A 299 -1.18 -17.24 31.13
N MET A 300 -2.38 -17.62 30.69
CA MET A 300 -2.70 -19.02 30.38
C MET A 300 -1.84 -19.57 29.23
N PHE A 301 -1.43 -18.71 28.30
CA PHE A 301 -0.55 -19.06 27.18
C PHE A 301 0.93 -19.01 27.57
N LEU A 302 1.27 -18.52 28.76
CA LEU A 302 2.64 -18.49 29.28
C LEU A 302 2.97 -19.73 30.12
N LYS A 303 1.98 -20.54 30.50
CA LYS A 303 2.18 -21.80 31.24
C LYS A 303 2.82 -22.87 30.33
N GLY A 304 3.81 -23.61 30.84
CA GLY A 304 4.52 -24.67 30.11
C GLY A 304 5.96 -24.30 29.71
N GLY A 305 6.77 -25.29 29.35
CA GLY A 305 8.19 -25.10 29.02
C GLY A 305 8.42 -24.14 27.84
N ILE A 306 9.41 -23.24 27.95
CA ILE A 306 9.67 -22.16 26.99
C ILE A 306 9.86 -22.69 25.55
N ASP A 307 10.44 -23.89 25.42
CA ASP A 307 10.76 -24.52 24.13
C ASP A 307 9.66 -25.44 23.57
N GLN A 308 8.52 -25.59 24.26
CA GLN A 308 7.40 -26.40 23.77
C GLN A 308 6.31 -25.52 23.16
N PRO A 309 5.93 -25.75 21.88
CA PRO A 309 4.77 -25.09 21.31
C PRO A 309 3.51 -25.54 22.05
N LEU A 310 2.58 -24.62 22.26
CA LEU A 310 1.30 -24.94 22.88
C LEU A 310 0.50 -25.85 21.93
N GLU A 311 -0.22 -26.85 22.45
CA GLU A 311 -1.16 -27.66 21.66
C GLU A 311 -2.53 -26.95 21.63
N LEU A 312 -2.64 -25.88 20.84
CA LEU A 312 -3.88 -25.10 20.72
C LEU A 312 -4.71 -25.47 19.50
N PHE A 313 -4.06 -25.88 18.40
CA PHE A 313 -4.66 -26.15 17.10
C PHE A 313 -4.60 -27.63 16.76
#